data_AF-M6W4D4-F1
#
_entry.id   AF-M6W4D4-F1
#
_cell.length_a   1.000
_cell.length_b   1.000
_cell.length_c   1.000
_cell.angle_alpha   90.00
_cell.angle_beta   90.00
_cell.angle_gamma   90.00
#
_symmetry.space_group_name_H-M   'P 1'
#
loop_
_entity.id
_entity.type
_entity.pdbx_description
1 polymer ?
#
loop_
_entity_poly.entity_id
_entity_poly.type
_entity_poly.pdbx_seq_one_letter_code
_entity_poly.pdbx_strand_id
1 'polypeptide(L)' 'MKLNRLEHTIKSMARTLGVSRSGYYKYLNRNKDWSVAPELTNFLQEKCLKSRKNYGFKRLFQEVKIRIFPMERERFEKR' A
#
# COMPACT_ATOMS: atom_id res chain seq x y z
N MET A 1 19.12 -9.54 9.83
CA MET A 1 18.89 -10.29 8.57
C MET A 1 18.61 -9.31 7.43
N LYS A 2 19.54 -9.11 6.49
CA LYS A 2 19.34 -8.29 5.29
C LYS A 2 19.09 -9.23 4.11
N LEU A 3 17.82 -9.47 3.77
CA LEU A 3 17.47 -10.26 2.58
C LEU A 3 17.72 -9.43 1.32
N ASN A 4 18.79 -9.77 0.60
CA ASN A 4 18.81 -9.95 -0.85
C ASN A 4 18.18 -8.83 -1.68
N ARG A 5 18.57 -7.59 -1.43
CA ARG A 5 18.31 -6.45 -2.30
C ARG A 5 19.25 -6.50 -3.52
N LEU A 6 19.33 -7.65 -4.19
CA LEU A 6 20.01 -7.78 -5.47
C LEU A 6 19.24 -6.90 -6.47
N GLU A 7 19.91 -5.84 -6.90
CA GLU A 7 19.41 -4.70 -7.67
C GLU A 7 19.08 -5.07 -9.13
N HIS A 8 18.32 -6.14 -9.36
CA HIS A 8 17.90 -6.47 -10.70
C HIS A 8 16.68 -5.63 -11.08
N THR A 9 16.87 -4.73 -12.05
CA THR A 9 15.76 -3.96 -12.61
C THR A 9 14.66 -4.90 -13.10
N ILE A 10 13.40 -4.48 -12.96
CA ILE A 10 12.21 -5.22 -13.41
C ILE A 10 12.34 -5.64 -14.89
N LYS A 11 13.00 -4.80 -15.70
CA LYS A 11 13.32 -5.08 -17.11
C LYS A 11 14.29 -6.25 -17.27
N SER A 12 15.32 -6.34 -16.42
CA SER A 12 16.28 -7.45 -16.41
C SER A 12 15.57 -8.76 -16.08
N MET A 13 14.77 -8.76 -15.01
CA MET A 13 14.05 -9.95 -14.56
C MET A 13 13.03 -10.44 -15.60
N ALA A 14 12.26 -9.51 -16.20
CA ALA A 14 11.32 -9.85 -17.26
C ALA A 14 12.01 -10.50 -18.47
N ARG A 15 13.19 -9.99 -18.87
CA ARG A 15 13.99 -10.56 -19.95
C ARG A 15 14.52 -11.96 -19.60
N THR A 16 15.09 -12.12 -18.41
CA THR A 16 15.62 -13.42 -17.95
C THR A 16 14.54 -14.50 -17.93
N LEU A 17 13.32 -14.13 -17.54
CA LEU A 17 12.18 -15.04 -17.46
C LEU A 17 11.43 -15.18 -18.79
N GLY A 18 11.84 -14.50 -19.86
CA GLY A 18 11.19 -14.57 -21.16
C GLY A 18 9.75 -14.03 -21.18
N VAL A 19 9.38 -13.20 -20.21
CA VAL A 19 8.01 -12.66 -20.08
C VAL A 19 7.97 -11.18 -20.42
N SER A 20 6.80 -10.71 -20.83
CA SER A 20 6.57 -9.27 -20.92
C SER A 20 6.68 -8.62 -19.53
N ARG A 21 7.03 -7.34 -19.48
CA ARG A 21 7.03 -6.60 -18.20
C ARG A 21 5.67 -6.66 -17.52
N SER A 22 4.58 -6.57 -18.28
CA SER A 22 3.23 -6.67 -17.74
C SER A 22 2.94 -8.06 -17.16
N GLY A 23 3.42 -9.13 -17.80
CA GLY A 23 3.36 -10.49 -17.27
C GLY A 23 4.14 -10.65 -15.97
N TYR A 24 5.34 -10.06 -15.90
CA TYR A 24 6.15 -10.04 -14.69
C TYR A 24 5.47 -9.27 -13.54
N TYR A 25 4.86 -8.11 -13.81
CA TYR A 25 4.07 -7.39 -12.80
C TYR A 25 2.87 -8.21 -12.32
N LYS A 26 2.13 -8.87 -13.22
CA LYS A 26 1.02 -9.76 -12.84
C LYS A 26 1.49 -10.89 -11.94
N TYR A 27 2.65 -11.48 -12.24
CA TYR A 27 3.26 -12.53 -11.42
C TYR A 27 3.61 -12.05 -10.01
N LEU A 28 4.31 -10.91 -9.89
CA LEU A 28 4.62 -10.30 -8.59
C LEU A 28 3.36 -9.98 -7.77
N ASN A 29 2.28 -9.62 -8.46
CA ASN A 29 1.02 -9.27 -7.83
C ASN A 29 0.24 -10.48 -7.31
N ARG A 30 0.51 -11.70 -7.80
CA ARG A 30 -0.13 -12.95 -7.34
C ARG A 30 0.38 -13.41 -5.97
N ASN A 31 1.65 -13.13 -5.68
CA ASN A 31 2.31 -13.52 -4.42
C ASN A 31 2.32 -12.40 -3.39
N LYS A 32 1.68 -11.26 -3.68
CA LYS A 32 1.35 -10.29 -2.64
C LYS A 32 0.16 -10.84 -1.88
N ASP A 33 0.43 -11.43 -0.73
CA ASP A 33 -0.60 -11.58 0.30
C ASP A 33 -1.03 -10.17 0.73
N TRP A 34 -1.98 -9.61 -0.01
CA TRP A 34 -2.80 -8.50 0.45
C TRP A 34 -3.82 -9.04 1.45
N SER A 35 -3.33 -9.69 2.52
CA SER A 35 -4.08 -9.72 3.75
C SER A 35 -4.12 -8.27 4.23
N VAL A 36 -5.08 -7.51 3.71
CA VAL A 36 -5.39 -6.18 4.21
C VAL A 36 -5.73 -6.41 5.67
N ALA A 37 -4.92 -5.86 6.57
CA ALA A 37 -5.08 -6.07 8.00
C ALA A 37 -6.57 -5.90 8.36
N PRO A 38 -7.22 -6.90 8.98
CA PRO A 38 -8.66 -6.84 9.28
C PRO A 38 -9.07 -5.56 10.01
N GLU A 39 -8.16 -5.04 10.84
CA GLU A 39 -8.28 -3.77 11.55
C GLU A 39 -8.43 -2.55 10.62
N LEU A 40 -7.67 -2.51 9.52
CA LEU A 40 -7.75 -1.44 8.52
C LEU A 40 -9.08 -1.52 7.76
N THR A 41 -9.50 -2.71 7.33
CA THR A 41 -10.80 -2.89 6.67
C THR A 41 -11.96 -2.49 7.57
N ASN A 42 -11.94 -2.87 8.85
CA ASN A 42 -12.99 -2.50 9.81
C ASN A 42 -13.03 -0.99 10.02
N PHE A 43 -11.88 -0.33 10.15
CA PHE A 43 -11.80 1.13 10.26
C PHE A 43 -12.38 1.85 9.03
N LEU A 44 -12.02 1.39 7.83
CA LEU A 44 -12.51 1.98 6.58
C LEU A 44 -14.02 1.81 6.45
N GLN A 45 -14.56 0.63 6.79
CA GLN A 45 -16.00 0.38 6.80
C GLN A 45 -16.72 1.29 7.80
N GLU A 46 -16.24 1.37 9.04
CA GLU A 46 -16.83 2.21 10.08
C GLU A 46 -16.86 3.69 9.67
N LYS A 47 -15.75 4.20 9.12
CA LYS A 47 -15.65 5.59 8.65
C LYS A 47 -16.51 5.88 7.44
N CYS A 48 -16.57 4.96 6.46
CA CYS A 48 -17.45 5.09 5.31
C CYS A 48 -18.94 5.08 5.70
N LEU A 49 -19.33 4.21 6.64
CA LEU A 49 -20.69 4.12 7.14
C LEU A 49 -21.09 5.38 7.93
N LYS A 50 -20.25 5.82 8.88
CA LYS A 50 -20.50 7.02 9.70
C LYS A 50 -20.56 8.31 8.87
N SER A 51 -19.78 8.39 7.80
CA SER A 51 -19.70 9.58 6.95
C SER A 51 -20.75 9.64 5.83
N ARG A 52 -21.60 8.62 5.66
CA ARG A 52 -22.51 8.50 4.51
C ARG A 52 -21.81 8.70 3.16
N LYS A 53 -20.57 8.20 3.02
CA LYS A 53 -19.70 8.39 1.83
C LYS A 53 -19.21 9.83 1.59
N ASN A 54 -19.38 10.75 2.53
CA ASN A 54 -18.81 12.10 2.45
C ASN A 54 -17.36 12.19 2.98
N TYR A 55 -16.74 11.05 3.30
CA TYR A 55 -15.33 11.01 3.64
C TYR A 55 -14.46 11.04 2.39
N GLY A 56 -13.84 12.18 2.12
CA GLY A 56 -12.87 12.30 1.03
C GLY A 56 -11.64 11.41 1.25
N PHE A 57 -11.16 10.79 0.18
CA PHE A 57 -9.99 9.91 0.20
C PHE A 57 -8.77 10.54 0.90
N LYS A 58 -8.52 11.83 0.68
CA LYS A 58 -7.41 12.56 1.30
C LYS A 58 -7.45 12.53 2.83
N ARG A 59 -8.63 12.77 3.44
CA ARG A 59 -8.81 12.73 4.90
C ARG A 59 -8.69 11.31 5.44
N LEU A 60 -9.32 10.35 4.75
CA LEU A 60 -9.24 8.93 5.09
C LEU A 60 -7.78 8.44 5.12
N PHE A 61 -7.02 8.78 4.07
CA PHE A 61 -5.62 8.40 3.93
C PHE A 61 -4.75 9.03 5.02
N GLN A 62 -4.98 10.30 5.37
CA GLN A 62 -4.26 10.96 6.46
C GLN A 62 -4.50 10.29 7.81
N GLU A 63 -5.76 9.96 8.14
CA GLU A 63 -6.07 9.28 9.40
C GLU A 63 -5.44 7.89 9.49
N VAL A 64 -5.54 7.11 8.40
CA VAL A 64 -4.88 5.80 8.32
C VAL A 64 -3.36 5.96 8.49
N LYS A 65 -2.76 6.94 7.83
CA LYS A 65 -1.32 7.18 7.90
C LYS A 65 -0.88 7.57 9.31
N ILE A 66 -1.61 8.44 10.00
CA ILE A 66 -1.32 8.82 11.39
C ILE A 66 -1.46 7.62 12.32
N ARG A 67 -2.45 6.75 12.09
CA ARG A 67 -2.71 5.59 12.93
C ARG A 67 -1.67 4.48 12.77
N ILE A 68 -1.19 4.25 11.55
CA ILE A 68 -0.15 3.25 11.24
C ILE A 68 1.26 3.80 11.53
N PHE A 69 1.47 5.10 11.32
CA PHE A 69 2.76 5.78 11.47
C PHE A 69 2.63 7.00 12.39
N PRO A 70 2.58 6.80 13.72
CA PRO A 70 2.37 7.88 14.69
C PRO A 70 3.46 8.97 14.65
N MET A 71 4.65 8.66 14.12
CA MET A 71 5.79 9.57 14.03
C MET A 71 5.67 10.64 12.92
N GLU A 72 4.73 10.49 11.98
CA GLU A 72 4.52 11.47 10.90
C GLU A 72 3.55 12.61 11.26
N ARG A 73 3.00 12.59 12.47
CA ARG A 73 1.96 13.52 12.94
C ARG A 73 2.43 14.98 12.92
N GLU A 74 3.69 15.24 13.29
CA GLU A 74 4.26 16.59 13.42
C GLU A 74 4.50 17.33 12.09
N ARG A 75 4.53 16.63 10.94
CA ARG A 75 4.78 17.28 9.65
C ARG A 75 3.54 17.89 9.01
N PHE A 76 2.35 17.53 9.47
CA PHE A 76 1.08 17.97 8.85
C PHE A 76 0.38 19.10 9.62
N GLU A 77 0.77 19.38 10.87
CA GLU A 77 0.20 20.47 11.69
C GLU A 77 0.73 21.87 11.28
N LYS A 78 1.82 21.95 10.51
CA LYS A 78 2.48 23.21 10.11
C LYS A 78 2.11 23.74 8.71
N ARG A 79 0.90 23.45 8.19
CA ARG A 79 0.44 23.98 6.90
C ARG A 79 -0.96 24.54 6.97
#